data_AF-A0A5B7UME1-F1
#
_entry.id   AF-A0A5B7UME1-F1
#
_cell.length_a   1.000
_cell.length_b   1.000
_cell.length_c   1.000
_cell.angle_alpha   90.00
_cell.angle_beta   90.00
_cell.angle_gamma   90.00
#
_symmetry.space_group_name_H-M   'P 1'
#
loop_
_entity.id
_entity.type
_entity.pdbx_description
1 polymer ?
#
loop_
_entity_poly.entity_id
_entity_poly.type
_entity_poly.pdbx_seq_one_letter_code
_entity_poly.pdbx_strand_id
1 'polypeptide(L)'
;MKRRKAWVVAGALAAVVVPSVTAAGPVVAAPRAAGPVAQVLPPLPGDTGASASLINDAGQVVGSSRDGDGHYRPVRWEPDLTPTRLGLLEGGTLADPKVIVADGSIAGQAAAADKQWHPVIWGTAGTVRRLPEPAGYATGVAEDLNDDGVSVGTVSDSWVSRAVRWNRQGQPELLPVEPGMRYSKALFVDKQGNAYGWMNSTASPGDVVRWDRSGNITRLKSPDDPYYTYAELRDVNDRGTAVGANGTGENWVAAMAPPGGTFTSLPGARHKSTVTDVNATDVALGGVNGAAVRWEGGEMVRLQPVTGTVDVQVSALNDAGTAVGSSSVNAVTWDATGRPTKLPVTPDVRSARGLAINRPGHVLGYIDTWTASRVPVVWR
;
A
#
# COMPACT_ATOMS: atom_id res chain seq x y z
N MET A 1 -8.40 8.24 -0.10
CA MET A 1 -8.86 9.62 0.06
C MET A 1 -7.86 10.38 -0.76
N LYS A 2 -8.32 11.24 -1.65
CA LYS A 2 -8.99 12.47 -1.20
C LYS A 2 -10.29 12.79 -1.95
N ARG A 3 -11.10 13.53 -1.18
CA ARG A 3 -12.42 14.20 -1.28
C ARG A 3 -13.18 14.35 -2.61
N ARG A 4 -14.51 14.26 -2.42
CA ARG A 4 -15.65 14.56 -3.31
C ARG A 4 -15.77 16.07 -3.62
N LYS A 5 -16.20 16.41 -4.83
CA LYS A 5 -16.83 17.70 -5.15
C LYS A 5 -18.35 17.51 -5.21
N ALA A 6 -19.08 18.26 -4.39
CA ALA A 6 -20.53 18.40 -4.46
C ALA A 6 -20.90 19.28 -5.66
N TRP A 7 -21.90 18.87 -6.43
CA TRP A 7 -22.49 19.70 -7.48
C TRP A 7 -23.72 20.42 -6.93
N VAL A 8 -23.76 21.74 -7.12
CA VAL A 8 -24.96 22.57 -6.98
C VAL A 8 -25.82 22.34 -8.22
N VAL A 9 -27.08 21.95 -8.02
CA VAL A 9 -28.07 21.86 -9.10
C VAL A 9 -28.61 23.26 -9.37
N ALA A 10 -28.43 23.75 -10.60
CA ALA A 10 -29.23 24.81 -11.18
C ALA A 10 -29.70 24.34 -12.56
N GLY A 11 -31.03 24.23 -12.72
CA GLY A 11 -31.65 23.86 -13.98
C GLY A 11 -31.73 25.04 -14.95
N ALA A 12 -31.73 24.74 -16.25
CA ALA A 12 -32.83 25.04 -17.17
C ALA A 12 -32.44 24.84 -18.65
N LEU A 13 -33.46 24.43 -19.41
CA LEU A 13 -33.71 24.61 -20.85
C LEU A 13 -32.98 23.71 -21.86
N ALA A 14 -33.78 22.83 -22.46
CA ALA A 14 -33.47 22.03 -23.63
C ALA A 14 -33.43 22.89 -24.90
N ALA A 15 -32.37 22.75 -25.68
CA ALA A 15 -32.32 23.13 -27.08
C ALA A 15 -31.92 21.88 -27.89
N VAL A 16 -32.78 21.48 -28.82
CA VAL A 16 -32.49 20.39 -29.77
C VAL A 16 -31.51 20.92 -30.81
N VAL A 17 -30.28 20.42 -30.78
CA VAL A 17 -29.28 20.62 -31.82
C VAL A 17 -29.20 19.33 -32.63
N VAL A 18 -29.46 19.39 -33.92
CA VAL A 18 -29.21 18.28 -34.86
C VAL A 18 -27.75 18.39 -35.31
N PRO A 19 -26.85 17.44 -34.97
CA PRO A 19 -25.48 17.52 -35.45
C PRO A 19 -25.40 17.01 -36.89
N SER A 20 -24.83 17.83 -37.77
CA SER A 20 -24.32 17.39 -39.07
C SER A 20 -23.13 16.47 -38.83
N VAL A 21 -23.20 15.23 -39.32
CA VAL A 21 -22.08 14.27 -39.23
C VAL A 21 -21.06 14.60 -40.32
N THR A 22 -20.04 15.39 -39.98
CA THR A 22 -18.79 15.41 -40.74
C THR A 22 -17.99 14.17 -40.36
N ALA A 23 -17.74 13.27 -41.32
CA ALA A 23 -16.89 12.12 -41.13
C ALA A 23 -15.45 12.58 -40.80
N ALA A 24 -15.05 12.47 -39.53
CA ALA A 24 -13.67 12.65 -39.13
C ALA A 24 -12.86 11.45 -39.67
N GLY A 25 -11.82 11.73 -40.45
CA GLY A 25 -10.85 10.72 -40.85
C GLY A 25 -10.20 10.06 -39.62
N PRO A 26 -9.56 8.89 -39.77
CA PRO A 26 -8.95 8.19 -38.66
C PRO A 26 -7.91 9.09 -38.00
N VAL A 27 -8.21 9.54 -36.78
CA VAL A 27 -7.24 10.19 -35.91
C VAL A 27 -6.28 9.08 -35.50
N VAL A 28 -5.14 9.01 -36.18
CA VAL A 28 -3.99 8.25 -35.68
C VAL A 28 -3.58 8.97 -34.41
N ALA A 29 -3.94 8.40 -33.25
CA ALA A 29 -3.47 8.87 -31.97
C ALA A 29 -1.93 8.88 -32.03
N ALA A 30 -1.32 10.05 -31.81
CA ALA A 30 0.12 10.14 -31.68
C ALA A 30 0.57 9.14 -30.61
N PRO A 31 1.69 8.40 -30.83
CA PRO A 31 2.22 7.52 -29.81
C PRO A 31 2.41 8.34 -28.54
N ARG A 32 1.76 7.93 -27.45
CA ARG A 32 1.95 8.52 -26.14
C ARG A 32 3.45 8.52 -25.89
N ALA A 33 4.04 9.71 -25.73
CA ALA A 33 5.47 9.86 -25.50
C ALA A 33 5.86 8.88 -24.39
N ALA A 34 6.86 8.02 -24.66
CA ALA A 34 7.44 7.21 -23.61
C ALA A 34 7.80 8.17 -22.48
N GLY A 35 7.27 7.91 -21.27
CA GLY A 35 7.58 8.75 -20.12
C GLY A 35 9.10 8.87 -19.90
N PRO A 36 9.56 9.79 -19.04
CA PRO A 36 10.96 9.87 -18.67
C PRO A 36 11.52 8.49 -18.27
N VAL A 37 12.73 8.23 -18.75
CA VAL A 37 13.53 7.03 -18.42
C VAL A 37 13.68 6.94 -16.89
N ALA A 38 13.73 5.70 -16.36
CA ALA A 38 13.97 5.42 -14.95
C ALA A 38 15.05 6.35 -14.33
N GLN A 39 14.70 7.08 -13.28
CA GLN A 39 15.60 7.97 -12.55
C GLN A 39 16.07 7.28 -11.27
N VAL A 40 17.39 7.17 -11.07
CA VAL A 40 17.97 6.55 -9.88
C VAL A 40 17.73 7.41 -8.65
N LEU A 41 17.36 6.77 -7.54
CA LEU A 41 17.30 7.37 -6.21
C LEU A 41 18.71 7.26 -5.57
N PRO A 42 19.48 8.35 -5.49
CA PRO A 42 20.87 8.29 -5.05
C PRO A 42 20.96 7.98 -3.55
N PRO A 43 22.00 7.27 -3.08
CA PRO A 43 22.23 7.12 -1.65
C PRO A 43 22.60 8.48 -1.01
N LEU A 44 22.64 8.53 0.33
CA LEU A 44 23.17 9.69 1.04
C LEU A 44 24.62 9.98 0.62
N PRO A 45 25.10 11.24 0.69
CA PRO A 45 26.50 11.55 0.39
C PRO A 45 27.47 10.68 1.20
N GLY A 46 28.35 9.94 0.50
CA GLY A 46 29.33 9.03 1.10
C GLY A 46 28.86 7.57 1.23
N ASP A 47 27.56 7.29 1.03
CA ASP A 47 27.02 5.94 1.05
C ASP A 47 27.17 5.23 -0.29
N THR A 48 27.16 3.89 -0.27
CA THR A 48 27.49 3.04 -1.42
C THR A 48 26.26 2.42 -2.11
N GLY A 49 25.08 2.51 -1.50
CA GLY A 49 23.86 1.98 -2.08
C GLY A 49 22.61 2.43 -1.35
N ALA A 50 21.45 2.18 -1.96
CA ALA A 50 20.17 2.52 -1.38
C ALA A 50 19.11 1.46 -1.73
N SER A 51 18.02 1.47 -0.99
CA SER A 51 16.79 0.73 -1.26
C SER A 51 15.61 1.63 -0.94
N ALA A 52 14.53 1.51 -1.72
CA ALA A 52 13.33 2.31 -1.54
C ALA A 52 12.10 1.40 -1.47
N SER A 53 11.11 1.78 -0.66
CA SER A 53 9.95 0.94 -0.37
C SER A 53 8.61 1.67 -0.44
N LEU A 54 8.59 2.99 -0.21
CA LEU A 54 7.35 3.76 -0.09
C LEU A 54 7.39 5.01 -0.95
N ILE A 55 6.26 5.40 -1.53
CA ILE A 55 6.09 6.65 -2.27
C ILE A 55 4.74 7.29 -1.91
N ASN A 56 4.71 8.60 -1.68
CA ASN A 56 3.46 9.33 -1.49
C ASN A 56 3.03 10.10 -2.75
N ASP A 57 1.84 10.69 -2.70
CA ASP A 57 1.26 11.49 -3.80
C ASP A 57 2.03 12.77 -4.11
N ALA A 58 2.85 13.28 -3.18
CA ALA A 58 3.75 14.40 -3.44
C ALA A 58 5.00 13.99 -4.22
N GLY A 59 5.21 12.68 -4.47
CA GLY A 59 6.38 12.14 -5.14
C GLY A 59 7.60 11.98 -4.24
N GLN A 60 7.41 12.07 -2.91
CA GLN A 60 8.44 11.77 -1.92
C GLN A 60 8.55 10.28 -1.73
N VAL A 61 9.78 9.80 -1.58
CA VAL A 61 10.08 8.37 -1.45
C VAL A 61 10.77 8.13 -0.11
N VAL A 62 10.52 7.00 0.52
CA VAL A 62 11.18 6.59 1.78
C VAL A 62 11.83 5.22 1.60
N GLY A 63 12.96 5.04 2.28
CA GLY A 63 13.70 3.79 2.27
C GLY A 63 14.95 3.84 3.15
N SER A 64 16.01 3.17 2.71
CA SER A 64 17.30 3.09 3.40
C SER A 64 18.46 3.41 2.47
N SER A 65 19.49 4.05 3.03
CA SER A 65 20.81 4.25 2.44
C SER A 65 21.83 3.37 3.18
N ARG A 66 22.84 2.85 2.50
CA ARG A 66 23.82 1.90 3.04
C ARG A 66 25.24 2.42 2.87
N ASP A 67 26.01 2.52 3.95
CA ASP A 67 27.44 2.88 3.87
C ASP A 67 28.33 1.75 3.34
N GLY A 68 29.64 2.00 3.27
CA GLY A 68 30.65 1.02 2.87
C GLY A 68 30.80 -0.16 3.85
N ASP A 69 30.38 -0.01 5.11
CA ASP A 69 30.45 -1.04 6.14
C ASP A 69 29.16 -1.89 6.21
N GLY A 70 28.15 -1.52 5.44
CA GLY A 70 26.87 -2.24 5.35
C GLY A 70 25.80 -1.77 6.34
N HIS A 71 26.01 -0.66 7.06
CA HIS A 71 25.00 -0.10 7.96
C HIS A 71 23.92 0.64 7.18
N TYR A 72 22.65 0.42 7.57
CA TYR A 72 21.50 1.07 6.96
C TYR A 72 21.10 2.33 7.72
N ARG A 73 20.80 3.40 6.98
CA ARG A 73 20.29 4.68 7.50
C ARG A 73 18.94 4.97 6.86
N PRO A 74 17.89 5.28 7.64
CA PRO A 74 16.60 5.65 7.06
C PRO A 74 16.75 6.97 6.29
N VAL A 75 16.18 7.02 5.09
CA VAL A 75 16.30 8.16 4.18
C VAL A 75 14.97 8.46 3.52
N ARG A 76 14.75 9.75 3.25
CA ARG A 76 13.67 10.25 2.42
C ARG A 76 14.26 10.96 1.21
N TRP A 77 13.73 10.70 0.04
CA TRP A 77 13.98 11.48 -1.16
C TRP A 77 12.85 12.47 -1.39
N GLU A 78 13.21 13.71 -1.62
CA GLU A 78 12.28 14.74 -2.07
C GLU A 78 11.94 14.56 -3.56
N PRO A 79 10.94 15.28 -4.10
CA PRO A 79 10.57 15.16 -5.51
C PRO A 79 11.70 15.53 -6.47
N ASP A 80 12.75 16.22 -6.05
CA ASP A 80 13.94 16.47 -6.87
C ASP A 80 15.00 15.34 -6.77
N LEU A 81 14.67 14.24 -6.07
CA LEU A 81 15.54 13.09 -5.77
C LEU A 81 16.66 13.40 -4.75
N THR A 82 16.60 14.54 -4.06
CA THR A 82 17.56 14.86 -3.01
C THR A 82 17.35 13.97 -1.78
N PRO A 83 18.35 13.16 -1.35
CA PRO A 83 18.24 12.31 -0.19
C PRO A 83 18.49 13.09 1.10
N THR A 84 17.57 12.98 2.07
CA THR A 84 17.72 13.51 3.43
C THR A 84 17.58 12.38 4.44
N ARG A 85 18.52 12.28 5.38
CA ARG A 85 18.48 11.27 6.44
C ARG A 85 17.32 11.56 7.40
N LEU A 86 16.55 10.52 7.75
CA LEU A 86 15.54 10.60 8.80
C LEU A 86 16.19 10.48 10.18
N GLY A 87 15.65 11.21 11.16
CA GLY A 87 16.12 11.17 12.54
C GLY A 87 15.99 9.78 13.18
N LEU A 88 16.83 9.50 14.17
CA LEU A 88 16.78 8.30 15.01
C LEU A 88 16.50 8.69 16.46
N LEU A 89 15.88 7.77 17.21
CA LEU A 89 15.71 7.97 18.66
C LEU A 89 17.09 8.04 19.32
N GLU A 90 17.15 8.73 20.47
CA GLU A 90 18.39 8.88 21.22
C GLU A 90 18.99 7.52 21.59
N GLY A 91 20.29 7.37 21.33
CA GLY A 91 21.04 6.11 21.51
C GLY A 91 20.67 4.97 20.54
N GLY A 92 19.70 5.18 19.65
CA GLY A 92 19.27 4.24 18.62
C GLY A 92 20.08 4.33 17.32
N THR A 93 20.17 3.21 16.60
CA THR A 93 20.90 3.13 15.31
C THR A 93 20.04 2.66 14.14
N LEU A 94 18.86 2.12 14.40
CA LEU A 94 17.99 1.51 13.39
C LEU A 94 16.60 2.13 13.38
N ALA A 95 16.00 2.19 12.20
CA ALA A 95 14.63 2.63 11.97
C ALA A 95 14.03 1.88 10.78
N ASP A 96 12.72 1.71 10.82
CA ASP A 96 11.94 0.97 9.83
C ASP A 96 10.63 1.73 9.59
N PRO A 97 10.63 2.68 8.64
CA PRO A 97 9.43 3.36 8.17
C PRO A 97 8.43 2.39 7.54
N LYS A 98 7.16 2.52 7.90
CA LYS A 98 6.06 1.65 7.41
C LYS A 98 5.15 2.33 6.40
N VAL A 99 4.94 3.64 6.54
CA VAL A 99 4.04 4.42 5.70
C VAL A 99 4.51 5.87 5.59
N ILE A 100 4.26 6.50 4.45
CA ILE A 100 4.39 7.95 4.26
C ILE A 100 3.07 8.48 3.69
N VAL A 101 2.47 9.46 4.38
CA VAL A 101 1.24 10.11 3.93
C VAL A 101 1.55 11.33 3.06
N ALA A 102 0.52 11.88 2.41
CA ALA A 102 0.68 12.91 1.39
C ALA A 102 1.23 14.24 1.91
N ASP A 103 1.11 14.54 3.21
CA ASP A 103 1.74 15.73 3.81
C ASP A 103 3.25 15.54 4.09
N GLY A 104 3.77 14.32 3.90
CA GLY A 104 5.15 13.96 4.13
C GLY A 104 5.45 13.40 5.52
N SER A 105 4.45 13.28 6.39
CA SER A 105 4.58 12.58 7.67
C SER A 105 4.74 11.08 7.45
N ILE A 106 5.49 10.44 8.34
CA ILE A 106 5.86 9.02 8.23
C ILE A 106 5.56 8.35 9.57
N ALA A 107 5.04 7.12 9.55
CA ALA A 107 4.95 6.27 10.73
C ALA A 107 5.79 5.01 10.59
N GLY A 108 6.20 4.42 11.71
CA GLY A 108 6.96 3.18 11.73
C GLY A 108 7.47 2.83 13.12
N GLN A 109 8.67 2.24 13.16
CA GLN A 109 9.38 1.92 14.39
C GLN A 109 10.84 2.36 14.33
N ALA A 110 11.43 2.67 15.48
CA ALA A 110 12.86 2.94 15.62
C ALA A 110 13.42 2.29 16.89
N ALA A 111 14.66 1.82 16.81
CA ALA A 111 15.39 1.35 17.98
C ALA A 111 15.79 2.54 18.86
N ALA A 112 15.77 2.39 20.19
CA ALA A 112 16.30 3.37 21.14
C ALA A 112 17.54 2.83 21.88
N ALA A 113 18.05 3.59 22.85
CA ALA A 113 19.22 3.25 23.67
C ALA A 113 19.10 1.89 24.41
N ASP A 114 17.88 1.47 24.73
CA ASP A 114 17.58 0.17 25.35
C ASP A 114 17.61 -1.01 24.36
N LYS A 115 17.93 -0.74 23.09
CA LYS A 115 17.97 -1.69 21.97
C LYS A 115 16.61 -2.32 21.65
N GLN A 116 15.51 -1.71 22.11
CA GLN A 116 14.15 -2.13 21.80
C GLN A 116 13.54 -1.26 20.71
N TRP A 117 12.55 -1.81 20.00
CA TRP A 117 11.79 -1.10 18.98
C TRP A 117 10.61 -0.35 19.59
N HIS A 118 10.52 0.93 19.28
CA HIS A 118 9.43 1.79 19.71
C HIS A 118 8.67 2.35 18.51
N PRO A 119 7.34 2.56 18.64
CA PRO A 119 6.54 3.19 17.61
C PRO A 119 6.94 4.67 17.51
N VAL A 120 7.08 5.16 16.29
CA VAL A 120 7.54 6.54 16.03
C VAL A 120 6.76 7.18 14.89
N ILE A 121 6.75 8.51 14.90
CA ILE A 121 6.37 9.36 13.77
C ILE A 121 7.58 10.19 13.38
N TRP A 122 7.85 10.31 12.08
CA TRP A 122 8.70 11.37 11.55
C TRP A 122 7.84 12.49 10.99
N GLY A 123 8.13 13.73 11.41
CA GLY A 123 7.52 14.92 10.82
C GLY A 123 8.09 15.24 9.44
N THR A 124 7.54 16.27 8.80
CA THR A 124 7.92 16.69 7.44
C THR A 124 9.37 17.17 7.32
N ALA A 125 10.03 17.53 8.42
CA ALA A 125 11.46 17.87 8.46
C ALA A 125 12.36 16.64 8.72
N GLY A 126 11.79 15.44 8.79
CA GLY A 126 12.52 14.20 9.11
C GLY A 126 12.83 14.03 10.60
N THR A 127 12.36 14.91 11.48
CA THR A 127 12.51 14.78 12.94
C THR A 127 11.67 13.63 13.46
N VAL A 128 12.32 12.69 14.16
CA VAL A 128 11.64 11.56 14.79
C VAL A 128 11.04 11.95 16.13
N ARG A 129 9.86 11.40 16.43
CA ARG A 129 9.20 11.50 17.73
C ARG A 129 8.66 10.13 18.11
N ARG A 130 8.99 9.66 19.32
CA ARG A 130 8.38 8.45 19.89
C ARG A 130 6.90 8.66 20.14
N LEU A 131 6.10 7.70 19.72
CA LEU A 131 4.73 7.54 20.16
C LEU A 131 4.75 6.77 21.49
N PRO A 132 4.13 7.28 22.57
CA PRO A 132 4.08 6.56 23.83
C PRO A 132 3.29 5.26 23.70
N GLU A 133 3.78 4.20 24.30
CA GLU A 133 3.04 2.96 24.51
C GLU A 133 2.08 3.11 25.71
N PRO A 134 0.93 2.42 25.71
CA PRO A 134 0.08 2.31 26.91
C PRO A 134 0.84 1.72 28.11
N ALA A 135 0.39 2.06 29.32
CA ALA A 135 0.99 1.54 30.54
C ALA A 135 1.05 0.00 30.55
N GLY A 136 2.21 -0.57 30.91
CA GLY A 136 2.46 -2.00 30.92
C GLY A 136 3.06 -2.57 29.64
N TYR A 137 3.08 -1.80 28.53
CA TYR A 137 3.72 -2.19 27.27
C TYR A 137 5.05 -1.47 27.11
N ALA A 138 6.04 -2.17 26.55
CA ALA A 138 7.43 -1.70 26.49
C ALA A 138 7.95 -1.49 25.07
N THR A 139 7.36 -2.17 24.08
CA THR A 139 7.79 -2.10 22.68
C THR A 139 6.58 -1.93 21.76
N GLY A 140 6.83 -1.50 20.52
CA GLY A 140 5.75 -1.41 19.54
C GLY A 140 6.16 -0.88 18.18
N VAL A 141 5.18 -0.83 17.29
CA VAL A 141 5.29 -0.37 15.91
C VAL A 141 4.01 0.36 15.53
N ALA A 142 4.16 1.49 14.85
CA ALA A 142 3.07 2.15 14.13
C ALA A 142 3.07 1.62 12.68
N GLU A 143 2.09 0.78 12.36
CA GLU A 143 2.01 0.07 11.07
C GLU A 143 1.43 0.95 9.97
N ASP A 144 0.47 1.81 10.31
CA ASP A 144 -0.20 2.67 9.34
C ASP A 144 -0.58 4.03 9.94
N LEU A 145 -0.84 5.01 9.07
CA LEU A 145 -1.07 6.41 9.36
C LEU A 145 -2.00 6.99 8.30
N ASN A 146 -3.08 7.64 8.73
CA ASN A 146 -3.92 8.40 7.82
C ASN A 146 -3.54 9.89 7.77
N ASP A 147 -4.04 10.57 6.75
CA ASP A 147 -3.87 12.02 6.51
C ASP A 147 -4.37 12.92 7.67
N ASP A 148 -5.19 12.41 8.60
CA ASP A 148 -5.65 13.18 9.78
C ASP A 148 -4.67 13.04 10.96
N GLY A 149 -3.59 12.28 10.80
CA GLY A 149 -2.58 12.03 11.82
C GLY A 149 -2.96 10.92 12.79
N VAL A 150 -3.98 10.12 12.48
CA VAL A 150 -4.31 8.93 13.28
C VAL A 150 -3.44 7.78 12.81
N SER A 151 -2.72 7.17 13.75
CA SER A 151 -1.88 6.00 13.48
C SER A 151 -2.42 4.78 14.20
N VAL A 152 -2.17 3.60 13.64
CA VAL A 152 -2.52 2.32 14.25
C VAL A 152 -1.34 1.36 14.18
N GLY A 153 -1.32 0.36 15.05
CA GLY A 153 -0.27 -0.64 15.03
C GLY A 153 -0.37 -1.65 16.16
N THR A 154 0.78 -2.00 16.72
CA THR A 154 0.89 -3.01 17.79
C THR A 154 1.85 -2.57 18.87
N VAL A 155 1.50 -2.84 20.12
CA VAL A 155 2.39 -2.74 21.27
C VAL A 155 2.53 -4.10 21.96
N SER A 156 3.66 -4.33 22.62
CA SER A 156 3.95 -5.58 23.32
C SER A 156 4.58 -5.37 24.70
N ASP A 157 4.26 -6.29 25.61
CA ASP A 157 4.86 -6.43 26.94
C ASP A 157 5.85 -7.62 27.02
N SER A 158 6.33 -8.10 25.86
CA SER A 158 7.12 -9.33 25.65
C SER A 158 6.32 -10.64 25.63
N TRP A 159 5.07 -10.67 26.10
CA TRP A 159 4.26 -11.89 26.19
C TRP A 159 2.96 -11.80 25.39
N VAL A 160 2.41 -10.60 25.29
CA VAL A 160 1.15 -10.28 24.62
C VAL A 160 1.38 -9.10 23.69
N SER A 161 0.79 -9.20 22.50
CA SER A 161 0.74 -8.13 21.52
C SER A 161 -0.68 -7.62 21.39
N ARG A 162 -0.85 -6.31 21.43
CA ARG A 162 -2.16 -5.66 21.37
C ARG A 162 -2.21 -4.59 20.30
N ALA A 163 -3.34 -4.56 19.61
CA ALA A 163 -3.68 -3.51 18.68
C ALA A 163 -3.86 -2.20 19.46
N VAL A 164 -3.28 -1.13 18.92
CA VAL A 164 -3.29 0.20 19.52
C VAL A 164 -3.53 1.24 18.43
N ARG A 165 -4.18 2.32 18.84
CA ARG A 165 -4.39 3.52 18.04
C ARG A 165 -3.72 4.70 18.72
N TRP A 166 -3.00 5.50 17.97
CA TRP A 166 -2.52 6.80 18.40
C TRP A 166 -3.33 7.89 17.72
N ASN A 167 -3.88 8.82 18.50
CA ASN A 167 -4.53 10.00 17.94
C ASN A 167 -3.50 10.98 17.34
N ARG A 168 -3.96 12.09 16.74
CA ARG A 168 -3.08 13.11 16.14
C ARG A 168 -2.02 13.68 17.09
N GLN A 169 -2.30 13.71 18.38
CA GLN A 169 -1.36 14.19 19.41
C GLN A 169 -0.39 13.10 19.86
N GLY A 170 -0.55 11.87 19.36
CA GLY A 170 0.23 10.70 19.74
C GLY A 170 -0.25 10.04 21.03
N GLN A 171 -1.44 10.36 21.54
CA GLN A 171 -1.96 9.67 22.72
C GLN A 171 -2.43 8.26 22.35
N PRO A 172 -2.02 7.23 23.10
CA PRO A 172 -2.32 5.85 22.76
C PRO A 172 -3.64 5.40 23.37
N GLU A 173 -4.36 4.57 22.63
CA GLU A 173 -5.58 3.88 23.06
C GLU A 173 -5.49 2.43 22.63
N LEU A 174 -5.62 1.50 23.59
CA LEU A 174 -5.69 0.08 23.28
C LEU A 174 -7.03 -0.23 22.61
N LEU A 175 -6.98 -0.92 21.47
CA LEU A 175 -8.17 -1.42 20.83
C LEU A 175 -8.68 -2.66 21.59
N PRO A 176 -10.00 -2.77 21.81
CA PRO A 176 -10.58 -3.86 22.57
C PRO A 176 -10.36 -5.20 21.86
N VAL A 177 -10.37 -6.28 22.65
CA VAL A 177 -10.44 -7.65 22.13
C VAL A 177 -11.73 -8.28 22.62
N GLU A 178 -12.27 -9.19 21.82
CA GLU A 178 -13.46 -9.94 22.22
C GLU A 178 -13.13 -10.96 23.32
N PRO A 179 -14.13 -11.38 24.13
CA PRO A 179 -13.95 -12.41 25.13
C PRO A 179 -13.32 -13.69 24.55
N GLY A 180 -12.29 -14.21 25.24
CA GLY A 180 -11.55 -15.41 24.79
C GLY A 180 -10.41 -15.14 23.80
N MET A 181 -10.32 -13.92 23.24
CA MET A 181 -9.17 -13.48 22.44
C MET A 181 -8.11 -12.85 23.35
N ARG A 182 -6.82 -13.03 23.01
CA ARG A 182 -5.70 -12.55 23.83
C ARG A 182 -4.80 -11.57 23.08
N TYR A 183 -4.52 -11.85 21.82
CA TYR A 183 -3.62 -11.04 21.00
C TYR A 183 -4.42 -10.26 19.94
N SER A 184 -3.91 -9.09 19.56
CA SER A 184 -4.45 -8.33 18.45
C SER A 184 -3.38 -7.48 17.78
N LYS A 185 -3.61 -7.14 16.52
CA LYS A 185 -2.78 -6.23 15.72
C LYS A 185 -3.68 -5.41 14.80
N ALA A 186 -3.48 -4.10 14.78
CA ALA A 186 -4.03 -3.23 13.74
C ALA A 186 -2.97 -3.03 12.65
N LEU A 187 -3.38 -3.20 11.41
CA LEU A 187 -2.52 -3.16 10.22
C LEU A 187 -2.82 -1.95 9.33
N PHE A 188 -4.08 -1.54 9.25
CA PHE A 188 -4.53 -0.47 8.37
C PHE A 188 -5.47 0.48 9.10
N VAL A 189 -5.46 1.76 8.72
CA VAL A 189 -6.38 2.78 9.20
C VAL A 189 -7.00 3.52 8.03
N ASP A 190 -8.34 3.49 7.95
CA ASP A 190 -9.04 4.26 6.93
C ASP A 190 -9.03 5.76 7.26
N LYS A 191 -9.53 6.57 6.32
CA LYS A 191 -9.61 8.00 6.52
C LYS A 191 -10.59 8.42 7.61
N GLN A 192 -11.61 7.60 7.89
CA GLN A 192 -12.46 7.79 9.04
C GLN A 192 -11.80 7.28 10.32
N GLY A 193 -10.50 6.97 10.33
CA GLY A 193 -9.79 6.52 11.52
C GLY A 193 -10.34 5.20 12.08
N ASN A 194 -11.02 4.37 11.29
CA ASN A 194 -11.34 3.01 11.70
C ASN A 194 -10.09 2.15 11.46
N ALA A 195 -9.79 1.28 12.41
CA ALA A 195 -8.64 0.39 12.33
C ALA A 195 -9.07 -0.98 11.81
N TYR A 196 -8.20 -1.65 11.08
CA TYR A 196 -8.42 -2.98 10.53
C TYR A 196 -7.21 -3.86 10.81
N GLY A 197 -7.45 -5.13 11.08
CA GLY A 197 -6.38 -6.07 11.37
C GLY A 197 -6.92 -7.39 11.86
N TRP A 198 -6.29 -7.98 12.87
CA TRP A 198 -6.68 -9.29 13.39
C TRP A 198 -6.62 -9.38 14.90
N MET A 199 -7.37 -10.34 15.45
CA MET A 199 -7.23 -10.80 16.84
C MET A 199 -7.25 -12.32 16.90
N ASN A 200 -6.52 -12.91 17.85
CA ASN A 200 -6.47 -14.36 18.00
C ASN A 200 -6.22 -14.79 19.45
N SER A 201 -6.21 -16.10 19.68
CA SER A 201 -5.71 -16.71 20.92
C SER A 201 -4.98 -18.01 20.62
N THR A 202 -4.39 -18.63 21.65
CA THR A 202 -3.81 -19.97 21.51
C THR A 202 -4.85 -21.04 21.19
N ALA A 203 -6.13 -20.78 21.47
CA ALA A 203 -7.24 -21.71 21.26
C ALA A 203 -8.09 -21.37 20.02
N SER A 204 -7.92 -20.20 19.41
CA SER A 204 -8.75 -19.72 18.31
C SER A 204 -7.87 -19.12 17.20
N PRO A 205 -7.97 -19.64 15.96
CA PRO A 205 -7.29 -19.05 14.83
C PRO A 205 -7.77 -17.61 14.60
N GLY A 206 -6.89 -16.75 14.08
CA GLY A 206 -7.15 -15.31 14.07
C GLY A 206 -8.35 -14.89 13.22
N ASP A 207 -9.16 -14.00 13.78
CA ASP A 207 -10.28 -13.34 13.12
C ASP A 207 -9.79 -12.00 12.53
N VAL A 208 -10.11 -11.75 11.26
CA VAL A 208 -9.97 -10.42 10.66
C VAL A 208 -11.09 -9.53 11.17
N VAL A 209 -10.72 -8.37 11.69
CA VAL A 209 -11.65 -7.45 12.35
C VAL A 209 -11.44 -6.01 11.92
N ARG A 210 -12.51 -5.22 12.09
CA ARG A 210 -12.51 -3.76 12.05
C ARG A 210 -12.89 -3.24 13.43
N TRP A 211 -12.13 -2.27 13.92
CA TRP A 211 -12.47 -1.44 15.07
C TRP A 211 -12.93 -0.08 14.57
N ASP A 212 -14.16 0.32 14.88
CA ASP A 212 -14.58 1.70 14.63
C ASP A 212 -13.92 2.69 15.61
N ARG A 213 -14.25 3.98 15.50
CA ARG A 213 -13.72 5.01 16.41
C ARG A 213 -14.13 4.87 17.86
N SER A 214 -15.22 4.18 18.14
CA SER A 214 -15.73 3.94 19.48
C SER A 214 -15.21 2.63 20.07
N GLY A 215 -14.39 1.89 19.31
CA GLY A 215 -13.88 0.57 19.70
C GLY A 215 -14.85 -0.57 19.41
N ASN A 216 -15.97 -0.35 18.71
CA ASN A 216 -16.86 -1.45 18.35
C ASN A 216 -16.17 -2.35 17.32
N ILE A 217 -16.28 -3.66 17.54
CA ILE A 217 -15.63 -4.69 16.73
C ILE A 217 -16.65 -5.22 15.71
N THR A 218 -16.22 -5.31 14.46
CA THR A 218 -16.92 -6.03 13.39
C THR A 218 -15.98 -7.09 12.85
N ARG A 219 -16.39 -8.36 12.87
CA ARG A 219 -15.64 -9.45 12.21
C ARG A 219 -15.91 -9.40 10.71
N LEU A 220 -14.86 -9.46 9.89
CA LEU A 220 -14.98 -9.42 8.43
C LEU A 220 -15.15 -10.81 7.81
N LYS A 221 -15.56 -11.81 8.59
CA LYS A 221 -15.71 -13.19 8.09
C LYS A 221 -16.73 -13.26 6.95
N SER A 222 -16.42 -14.06 5.92
CA SER A 222 -17.36 -14.27 4.83
C SER A 222 -18.62 -15.02 5.26
N PRO A 223 -19.82 -14.56 4.86
CA PRO A 223 -21.07 -15.29 5.07
C PRO A 223 -21.31 -16.36 3.99
N ASP A 224 -20.58 -16.32 2.87
CA ASP A 224 -20.92 -17.04 1.64
C ASP A 224 -20.59 -18.54 1.69
N ASP A 225 -19.66 -18.95 2.56
CA ASP A 225 -19.27 -20.35 2.72
C ASP A 225 -19.04 -20.71 4.19
N PRO A 226 -19.92 -21.53 4.82
CA PRO A 226 -19.75 -21.96 6.20
C PRO A 226 -18.49 -22.82 6.42
N TYR A 227 -17.86 -23.33 5.36
CA TYR A 227 -16.63 -24.10 5.44
C TYR A 227 -15.36 -23.24 5.50
N TYR A 228 -15.42 -21.92 5.21
CA TYR A 228 -14.28 -21.04 5.42
C TYR A 228 -14.01 -20.82 6.92
N THR A 229 -12.84 -21.28 7.33
CA THR A 229 -12.41 -21.22 8.73
C THR A 229 -11.52 -19.99 8.99
N TYR A 230 -10.91 -19.43 7.94
CA TYR A 230 -9.94 -18.35 8.03
C TYR A 230 -10.25 -17.21 7.06
N ALA A 231 -9.83 -16.01 7.44
CA ALA A 231 -9.76 -14.85 6.56
C ALA A 231 -8.37 -14.21 6.68
N GLU A 232 -7.91 -13.61 5.60
CA GLU A 232 -6.69 -12.83 5.54
C GLU A 232 -7.04 -11.42 5.09
N LEU A 233 -6.50 -10.42 5.76
CA LEU A 233 -6.57 -9.02 5.35
C LEU A 233 -5.29 -8.65 4.60
N ARG A 234 -5.43 -8.10 3.39
CA ARG A 234 -4.29 -7.75 2.54
C ARG A 234 -4.09 -6.26 2.38
N ASP A 235 -5.19 -5.53 2.22
CA ASP A 235 -5.16 -4.08 2.06
C ASP A 235 -6.51 -3.46 2.40
N VAL A 236 -6.52 -2.17 2.75
CA VAL A 236 -7.71 -1.38 3.05
C VAL A 236 -7.57 0.00 2.44
N ASN A 237 -8.50 0.38 1.57
CA ASN A 237 -8.52 1.73 1.05
C ASN A 237 -9.09 2.72 2.09
N ASP A 238 -8.83 3.99 1.85
CA ASP A 238 -9.30 5.11 2.68
C ASP A 238 -10.83 5.29 2.79
N ARG A 239 -11.62 4.58 1.99
CA ARG A 239 -13.08 4.54 2.15
C ARG A 239 -13.51 3.46 3.16
N GLY A 240 -12.59 2.62 3.60
CA GLY A 240 -12.84 1.48 4.46
C GLY A 240 -13.21 0.20 3.71
N THR A 241 -12.99 0.15 2.38
CA THR A 241 -13.12 -1.09 1.61
C THR A 241 -11.88 -1.93 1.86
N ALA A 242 -12.10 -3.13 2.39
CA ALA A 242 -11.03 -4.07 2.70
C ALA A 242 -10.97 -5.17 1.63
N VAL A 243 -9.76 -5.61 1.29
CA VAL A 243 -9.54 -6.77 0.41
C VAL A 243 -8.63 -7.79 1.06
N GLY A 244 -8.75 -9.02 0.60
CA GLY A 244 -8.01 -10.13 1.14
C GLY A 244 -8.46 -11.45 0.53
N ALA A 245 -8.45 -12.50 1.35
CA ALA A 245 -8.92 -13.81 0.94
C ALA A 245 -9.59 -14.55 2.10
N ASN A 246 -10.56 -15.40 1.79
CA ASN A 246 -11.14 -16.35 2.74
C ASN A 246 -10.71 -17.77 2.37
N GLY A 247 -10.54 -18.65 3.35
CA GLY A 247 -10.13 -20.01 3.03
C GLY A 247 -10.12 -21.00 4.17
N THR A 248 -9.79 -22.24 3.80
CA THR A 248 -9.52 -23.35 4.71
C THR A 248 -8.37 -24.19 4.15
N GLY A 249 -7.33 -24.41 4.97
CA GLY A 249 -6.10 -25.06 4.51
C GLY A 249 -5.42 -24.27 3.39
N GLU A 250 -5.22 -24.91 2.23
CA GLU A 250 -4.62 -24.28 1.03
C GLU A 250 -5.65 -23.62 0.10
N ASN A 251 -6.95 -23.74 0.40
CA ASN A 251 -8.03 -23.27 -0.48
C ASN A 251 -8.43 -21.84 -0.12
N TRP A 252 -7.67 -20.86 -0.62
CA TRP A 252 -7.94 -19.43 -0.44
C TRP A 252 -8.67 -18.84 -1.67
N VAL A 253 -9.68 -18.01 -1.41
CA VAL A 253 -10.50 -17.34 -2.41
C VAL A 253 -10.46 -15.83 -2.17
N ALA A 254 -10.03 -15.10 -3.19
CA ALA A 254 -9.95 -13.64 -3.21
C ALA A 254 -11.31 -13.01 -2.90
N ALA A 255 -11.32 -12.04 -1.99
CA ALA A 255 -12.55 -11.45 -1.45
C ALA A 255 -12.40 -9.96 -1.16
N MET A 256 -13.54 -9.27 -1.09
CA MET A 256 -13.64 -7.85 -0.78
C MET A 256 -14.78 -7.62 0.21
N ALA A 257 -14.56 -6.72 1.17
CA ALA A 257 -15.58 -6.25 2.11
C ALA A 257 -15.82 -4.75 1.88
N PRO A 258 -17.07 -4.31 1.61
CA PRO A 258 -17.37 -2.90 1.52
C PRO A 258 -17.23 -2.22 2.90
N PRO A 259 -17.24 -0.88 2.97
CA PRO A 259 -17.11 -0.16 4.23
C PRO A 259 -18.15 -0.59 5.27
N GLY A 260 -17.68 -1.13 6.39
CA GLY A 260 -18.54 -1.65 7.47
C GLY A 260 -19.24 -2.99 7.17
N GLY A 261 -18.94 -3.61 6.01
CA GLY A 261 -19.45 -4.92 5.64
C GLY A 261 -18.49 -6.06 5.96
N THR A 262 -18.81 -7.24 5.42
CA THR A 262 -18.02 -8.47 5.54
C THR A 262 -17.50 -8.92 4.19
N PHE A 263 -16.53 -9.84 4.17
CA PHE A 263 -15.94 -10.31 2.91
C PHE A 263 -16.95 -11.10 2.06
N THR A 264 -17.07 -10.73 0.79
CA THR A 264 -17.71 -11.53 -0.25
C THR A 264 -16.70 -11.89 -1.32
N SER A 265 -16.89 -13.06 -1.95
CA SER A 265 -15.96 -13.56 -2.96
C SER A 265 -15.95 -12.65 -4.20
N LEU A 266 -14.77 -12.37 -4.74
CA LEU A 266 -14.64 -11.58 -5.96
C LEU A 266 -15.10 -12.38 -7.20
N PRO A 267 -15.65 -11.72 -8.24
CA PRO A 267 -16.08 -12.38 -9.47
C PRO A 267 -14.98 -13.24 -10.09
N GLY A 268 -15.30 -14.51 -10.38
CA GLY A 268 -14.34 -15.47 -10.97
C GLY A 268 -13.20 -15.92 -10.04
N ALA A 269 -13.18 -15.45 -8.78
CA ALA A 269 -12.30 -15.96 -7.75
C ALA A 269 -12.62 -17.43 -7.45
N ARG A 270 -11.57 -18.17 -7.13
CA ARG A 270 -11.60 -19.62 -6.88
C ARG A 270 -10.41 -20.02 -6.02
N HIS A 271 -10.28 -21.30 -5.67
CA HIS A 271 -9.17 -21.76 -4.85
C HIS A 271 -7.81 -21.32 -5.43
N LYS A 272 -6.93 -20.82 -4.55
CA LYS A 272 -5.63 -20.23 -4.88
C LYS A 272 -5.72 -18.90 -5.65
N SER A 273 -6.78 -18.13 -5.42
CA SER A 273 -6.82 -16.72 -5.83
C SER A 273 -6.38 -15.80 -4.69
N THR A 274 -5.81 -14.66 -5.06
CA THR A 274 -5.22 -13.69 -4.13
C THR A 274 -5.64 -12.28 -4.50
N VAL A 275 -5.66 -11.40 -3.51
CA VAL A 275 -5.70 -9.94 -3.70
C VAL A 275 -4.43 -9.35 -3.09
N THR A 276 -3.91 -8.29 -3.69
CA THR A 276 -2.68 -7.62 -3.29
C THR A 276 -2.92 -6.17 -2.90
N ASP A 277 -3.86 -5.49 -3.56
CA ASP A 277 -4.06 -4.04 -3.40
C ASP A 277 -5.51 -3.65 -3.75
N VAL A 278 -6.02 -2.56 -3.17
CA VAL A 278 -7.30 -1.93 -3.50
C VAL A 278 -7.19 -0.40 -3.52
N ASN A 279 -7.56 0.22 -4.65
CA ASN A 279 -7.51 1.68 -4.77
C ASN A 279 -8.73 2.39 -4.17
N ALA A 280 -8.75 3.72 -4.14
CA ALA A 280 -9.85 4.50 -3.54
C ALA A 280 -11.19 4.44 -4.31
N THR A 281 -11.22 3.83 -5.50
CA THR A 281 -12.43 3.61 -6.30
C THR A 281 -12.93 2.17 -6.24
N ASP A 282 -12.44 1.39 -5.28
CA ASP A 282 -12.81 -0.02 -5.04
C ASP A 282 -12.42 -0.95 -6.19
N VAL A 283 -11.35 -0.61 -6.94
CA VAL A 283 -10.72 -1.52 -7.89
C VAL A 283 -9.70 -2.35 -7.11
N ALA A 284 -9.81 -3.68 -7.20
CA ALA A 284 -8.86 -4.60 -6.59
C ALA A 284 -7.88 -5.17 -7.61
N LEU A 285 -6.67 -5.51 -7.15
CA LEU A 285 -5.59 -6.07 -7.96
C LEU A 285 -5.08 -7.36 -7.32
N GLY A 286 -4.84 -8.40 -8.11
CA GLY A 286 -4.36 -9.67 -7.56
C GLY A 286 -4.17 -10.76 -8.60
N GLY A 287 -4.43 -12.01 -8.21
CA GLY A 287 -4.14 -13.16 -9.04
C GLY A 287 -5.18 -14.28 -8.97
N VAL A 288 -5.38 -14.99 -10.08
CA VAL A 288 -6.24 -16.18 -10.16
C VAL A 288 -5.58 -17.27 -11.02
N ASN A 289 -5.33 -18.44 -10.44
CA ASN A 289 -4.54 -19.53 -11.06
C ASN A 289 -3.21 -19.05 -11.68
N GLY A 290 -2.47 -18.20 -10.95
CA GLY A 290 -1.19 -17.65 -11.41
C GLY A 290 -1.30 -16.55 -12.47
N ALA A 291 -2.51 -16.19 -12.92
CA ALA A 291 -2.72 -15.05 -13.79
C ALA A 291 -2.93 -13.78 -12.99
N ALA A 292 -2.22 -12.70 -13.31
CA ALA A 292 -2.54 -11.39 -12.77
C ALA A 292 -3.87 -10.86 -13.33
N VAL A 293 -4.72 -10.36 -12.44
CA VAL A 293 -6.05 -9.84 -12.77
C VAL A 293 -6.35 -8.58 -11.97
N ARG A 294 -7.26 -7.77 -12.48
CA ARG A 294 -7.92 -6.67 -11.76
C ARG A 294 -9.42 -6.92 -11.68
N TRP A 295 -10.05 -6.48 -10.61
CA TRP A 295 -11.50 -6.50 -10.44
C TRP A 295 -12.04 -5.07 -10.35
N GLU A 296 -13.06 -4.77 -11.14
CA GLU A 296 -13.72 -3.46 -11.17
C GLU A 296 -15.20 -3.66 -11.53
N GLY A 297 -16.11 -3.05 -10.76
CA GLY A 297 -17.54 -3.03 -11.10
C GLY A 297 -18.21 -4.40 -11.24
N GLY A 298 -17.68 -5.45 -10.59
CA GLY A 298 -18.18 -6.82 -10.72
C GLY A 298 -17.59 -7.61 -11.88
N GLU A 299 -16.64 -7.05 -12.63
CA GLU A 299 -15.93 -7.72 -13.70
C GLU A 299 -14.50 -8.08 -13.28
N MET A 300 -13.98 -9.17 -13.85
CA MET A 300 -12.59 -9.60 -13.70
C MET A 300 -11.88 -9.47 -15.04
N VAL A 301 -10.84 -8.64 -15.08
CA VAL A 301 -10.04 -8.38 -16.29
C VAL A 301 -8.65 -8.96 -16.10
N ARG A 302 -8.20 -9.76 -17.06
CA ARG A 302 -6.84 -10.32 -17.07
C ARG A 302 -5.84 -9.29 -17.56
N LEU A 303 -4.71 -9.16 -16.86
CA LEU A 303 -3.59 -8.33 -17.29
C LEU A 303 -2.69 -9.10 -18.26
N GLN A 304 -2.45 -8.54 -19.44
CA GLN A 304 -1.73 -9.20 -20.52
C GLN A 304 -0.21 -9.01 -20.37
N PRO A 305 0.62 -10.00 -20.73
CA PRO A 305 2.05 -9.80 -20.80
C PRO A 305 2.41 -8.85 -21.95
N VAL A 306 3.53 -8.15 -21.82
CA VAL A 306 4.16 -7.46 -22.96
C VAL A 306 4.45 -8.49 -24.06
N THR A 307 4.26 -8.13 -25.32
CA THR A 307 4.54 -9.01 -26.48
C THR A 307 5.93 -9.63 -26.37
N GLY A 308 6.02 -10.96 -26.47
CA GLY A 308 7.27 -11.71 -26.34
C GLY A 308 7.67 -12.07 -24.89
N THR A 309 6.81 -11.83 -23.90
CA THR A 309 7.01 -12.23 -22.49
C THR A 309 5.85 -13.09 -21.99
N VAL A 310 6.00 -13.75 -20.84
CA VAL A 310 5.02 -14.74 -20.35
C VAL A 310 4.59 -14.55 -18.89
N ASP A 311 5.51 -14.14 -18.01
CA ASP A 311 5.23 -14.03 -16.58
C ASP A 311 4.72 -12.64 -16.24
N VAL A 312 3.53 -12.53 -15.64
CA VAL A 312 2.98 -11.26 -15.17
C VAL A 312 2.85 -11.28 -13.67
N GLN A 313 3.48 -10.30 -13.02
CA GLN A 313 3.38 -10.08 -11.58
C GLN A 313 2.95 -8.64 -11.33
N VAL A 314 1.95 -8.48 -10.47
CA VAL A 314 1.40 -7.19 -10.06
C VAL A 314 1.87 -6.83 -8.66
N SER A 315 1.98 -5.54 -8.39
CA SER A 315 2.50 -5.04 -7.11
C SER A 315 1.60 -3.98 -6.50
N ALA A 316 1.14 -3.01 -7.29
CA ALA A 316 0.30 -1.92 -6.78
C ALA A 316 -0.61 -1.34 -7.86
N LEU A 317 -1.58 -0.53 -7.43
CA LEU A 317 -2.62 0.11 -8.22
C LEU A 317 -2.82 1.56 -7.75
N ASN A 318 -2.90 2.51 -8.68
CA ASN A 318 -3.28 3.88 -8.33
C ASN A 318 -4.80 4.14 -8.47
N ASP A 319 -5.24 5.31 -8.00
CA ASP A 319 -6.64 5.75 -8.07
C ASP A 319 -7.18 5.94 -9.51
N ALA A 320 -6.31 6.02 -10.51
CA ALA A 320 -6.72 6.05 -11.92
C ALA A 320 -6.98 4.64 -12.49
N GLY A 321 -6.80 3.59 -11.67
CA GLY A 321 -6.93 2.19 -12.09
C GLY A 321 -5.72 1.67 -12.86
N THR A 322 -4.59 2.39 -12.85
CA THR A 322 -3.34 1.94 -13.47
C THR A 322 -2.61 1.01 -12.51
N ALA A 323 -2.47 -0.25 -12.90
CA ALA A 323 -1.70 -1.24 -12.14
C ALA A 323 -0.22 -1.15 -12.52
N VAL A 324 0.66 -1.55 -11.62
CA VAL A 324 2.10 -1.62 -11.84
C VAL A 324 2.69 -2.93 -11.33
N GLY A 325 3.81 -3.33 -11.93
CA GLY A 325 4.51 -4.56 -11.59
C GLY A 325 5.54 -4.91 -12.65
N SER A 326 5.48 -6.14 -13.15
CA SER A 326 6.44 -6.64 -14.13
C SER A 326 5.90 -7.69 -15.09
N SER A 327 6.48 -7.69 -16.30
CA SER A 327 6.29 -8.71 -17.33
C SER A 327 7.64 -9.35 -17.65
N SER A 328 7.86 -10.56 -17.14
CA SER A 328 9.16 -11.24 -17.04
C SER A 328 10.23 -10.33 -16.41
N VAL A 329 11.14 -9.77 -17.20
CA VAL A 329 12.24 -8.89 -16.73
C VAL A 329 11.93 -7.40 -16.87
N ASN A 330 10.75 -7.03 -17.35
CA ASN A 330 10.41 -5.64 -17.65
C ASN A 330 9.51 -5.06 -16.56
N ALA A 331 9.76 -3.81 -16.14
CA ALA A 331 8.80 -3.04 -15.37
C ALA A 331 7.67 -2.58 -16.30
N VAL A 332 6.41 -2.72 -15.85
CA VAL A 332 5.24 -2.53 -16.70
C VAL A 332 4.11 -1.88 -15.91
N THR A 333 3.35 -1.01 -16.57
CA THR A 333 2.04 -0.57 -16.12
C THR A 333 0.93 -1.18 -16.95
N TRP A 334 -0.23 -1.46 -16.37
CA TRP A 334 -1.42 -1.90 -17.09
C TRP A 334 -2.55 -0.88 -16.94
N ASP A 335 -3.25 -0.63 -18.04
CA ASP A 335 -4.47 0.16 -18.02
C ASP A 335 -5.68 -0.68 -17.55
N ALA A 336 -6.85 -0.03 -17.47
CA ALA A 336 -8.09 -0.66 -17.03
C ALA A 336 -8.53 -1.84 -17.92
N THR A 337 -8.11 -1.87 -19.18
CA THR A 337 -8.41 -2.97 -20.13
C THR A 337 -7.43 -4.13 -20.03
N GLY A 338 -6.42 -4.03 -19.16
CA GLY A 338 -5.38 -5.03 -18.98
C GLY A 338 -4.27 -4.96 -20.03
N ARG A 339 -4.16 -3.85 -20.78
CA ARG A 339 -3.10 -3.69 -21.78
C ARG A 339 -1.81 -3.19 -21.13
N PRO A 340 -0.66 -3.82 -21.40
CA PRO A 340 0.62 -3.44 -20.81
C PRO A 340 1.26 -2.26 -21.56
N THR A 341 1.95 -1.41 -20.81
CA THR A 341 2.92 -0.43 -21.30
C THR A 341 4.24 -0.65 -20.58
N LYS A 342 5.30 -0.96 -21.34
CA LYS A 342 6.65 -1.15 -20.78
C LYS A 342 7.20 0.20 -20.30
N LEU A 343 7.72 0.23 -19.07
CA LEU A 343 8.38 1.40 -18.52
C LEU A 343 9.81 1.52 -19.10
N PRO A 344 10.22 2.72 -19.55
CA PRO A 344 11.51 2.91 -20.21
C PRO A 344 12.68 2.81 -19.24
N VAL A 345 13.76 2.17 -19.69
CA VAL A 345 15.01 1.97 -18.95
C VAL A 345 16.20 2.24 -19.86
N THR A 346 17.37 2.46 -19.29
CA THR A 346 18.62 2.59 -20.05
C THR A 346 19.07 1.23 -20.62
N PRO A 347 19.90 1.19 -21.69
CA PRO A 347 20.29 -0.06 -22.35
C PRO A 347 21.08 -1.06 -21.50
N ASP A 348 21.72 -0.62 -20.42
CA ASP A 348 22.51 -1.44 -19.49
C ASP A 348 21.66 -2.20 -18.47
N VAL A 349 20.35 -1.94 -18.42
CA VAL A 349 19.40 -2.60 -17.51
C VAL A 349 19.05 -4.01 -18.01
N ARG A 350 19.29 -5.00 -17.15
CA ARG A 350 18.99 -6.41 -17.40
C ARG A 350 17.58 -6.80 -16.95
N SER A 351 17.14 -6.23 -15.83
CA SER A 351 15.76 -6.38 -15.34
C SER A 351 15.29 -5.14 -14.62
N ALA A 352 13.98 -4.90 -14.66
CA ALA A 352 13.31 -3.82 -13.97
C ALA A 352 11.99 -4.31 -13.38
N ARG A 353 11.61 -3.77 -12.22
CA ARG A 353 10.36 -4.11 -11.51
C ARG A 353 9.74 -2.84 -10.97
N GLY A 354 8.45 -2.62 -11.23
CA GLY A 354 7.67 -1.61 -10.51
C GLY A 354 7.11 -2.21 -9.22
N LEU A 355 7.16 -1.46 -8.13
CA LEU A 355 6.79 -1.90 -6.78
C LEU A 355 5.58 -1.14 -6.24
N ALA A 356 5.55 0.17 -6.44
CA ALA A 356 4.47 1.04 -5.99
C ALA A 356 4.16 2.09 -7.05
N ILE A 357 2.95 2.61 -7.06
CA ILE A 357 2.52 3.69 -7.95
C ILE A 357 1.67 4.67 -7.15
N ASN A 358 1.99 5.96 -7.22
CA ASN A 358 1.22 6.99 -6.54
C ASN A 358 0.06 7.50 -7.42
N ARG A 359 -0.79 8.36 -6.85
CA ARG A 359 -1.98 8.88 -7.56
C ARG A 359 -1.65 9.65 -8.85
N PRO A 360 -0.61 10.51 -8.92
CA PRO A 360 -0.15 11.10 -10.18
C PRO A 360 0.31 10.09 -11.25
N GLY A 361 0.68 8.87 -10.86
CA GLY A 361 1.21 7.84 -11.76
C GLY A 361 2.74 7.72 -11.72
N HIS A 362 3.41 8.34 -10.76
CA HIS A 362 4.84 8.07 -10.53
C HIS A 362 4.99 6.65 -10.00
N VAL A 363 5.85 5.87 -10.65
CA VAL A 363 6.14 4.49 -10.26
C VAL A 363 7.44 4.45 -9.49
N LEU A 364 7.42 3.88 -8.29
CA LEU A 364 8.61 3.48 -7.55
C LEU A 364 8.96 2.04 -7.91
N GLY A 365 10.24 1.73 -8.08
CA GLY A 365 10.70 0.36 -8.24
C GLY A 365 12.21 0.22 -8.18
N TYR A 366 12.73 -0.81 -8.85
CA TYR A 366 14.17 -1.02 -8.97
C TYR A 366 14.58 -1.56 -10.33
N ILE A 367 15.86 -1.39 -10.65
CA ILE A 367 16.54 -1.98 -11.80
C ILE A 367 17.72 -2.83 -11.34
N ASP A 368 18.04 -3.86 -12.12
CA ASP A 368 19.28 -4.61 -12.04
C ASP A 368 20.09 -4.35 -13.31
N THR A 369 21.36 -3.99 -13.14
CA THR A 369 22.35 -3.84 -14.22
C THR A 369 23.35 -4.99 -14.15
N TRP A 370 24.35 -4.98 -15.04
CA TRP A 370 25.44 -5.96 -15.01
C TRP A 370 26.40 -5.78 -13.82
N THR A 371 26.43 -4.59 -13.22
CA THR A 371 27.39 -4.20 -12.17
C THR A 371 26.72 -3.90 -10.84
N ALA A 372 25.41 -3.70 -10.81
CA ALA A 372 24.64 -3.41 -9.61
C ALA A 372 23.29 -4.14 -9.63
N SER A 373 22.81 -4.55 -8.45
CA SER A 373 21.50 -5.19 -8.29
C SER A 373 20.62 -4.36 -7.37
N ARG A 374 19.31 -4.35 -7.66
CA ARG A 374 18.28 -3.62 -6.91
C ARG A 374 18.58 -2.13 -6.72
N VAL A 375 19.02 -1.45 -7.77
CA VAL A 375 19.17 0.01 -7.75
C VAL A 375 17.77 0.64 -7.72
N PRO A 376 17.42 1.41 -6.68
CA PRO A 376 16.09 2.00 -6.55
C PRO A 376 15.89 3.10 -7.59
N VAL A 377 14.73 3.13 -8.24
CA VAL A 377 14.39 4.09 -9.30
C VAL A 377 12.97 4.60 -9.18
N VAL A 378 12.70 5.75 -9.78
CA VAL A 378 11.37 6.28 -10.03
C VAL A 378 11.14 6.56 -11.52
N TRP A 379 9.95 6.26 -12.02
CA TRP A 379 9.43 6.73 -13.31
C TRP A 379 8.37 7.79 -13.05
N ARG A 380 8.34 8.90 -13.80
CA ARG A 380 7.44 10.03 -13.53
C ARG A 380 6.59 10.45 -14.72
#